data_AF-X0KHK5-F1
#
_entry.id   AF-X0KHK5-F1
#
_cell.length_a   1.000
_cell.length_b   1.000
_cell.length_c   1.000
_cell.angle_alpha   90.00
_cell.angle_beta   90.00
_cell.angle_gamma   90.00
#
_symmetry.space_group_name_H-M   'P 1'
#
loop_
_entity.id
_entity.type
_entity.pdbx_description
1 polymer ?
#
loop_
_entity_poly.entity_id
_entity_poly.type
_entity_poly.pdbx_seq_one_letter_code
_entity_poly.pdbx_strand_id
1 'polypeptide(L)'
;MLQSLRRAPHARYWIVEVVRTRRSRRGSSRSSSSSNSNSTEGFGAATGADAGLLKLVRRCEKELGEAAAERRRKVEAPGGVDQESRWVQFMKWASHLQGKDKLKLYQASLSPVPRSSEQRLWRQEDRDANARLRVLAESFRRELARGLERLDRVPDETLKWLGSIDSTKPSTKPFGRKQQAESMQRYSGYWERFLCYCVRIFPLGQAGAQKEHGVRFTDEQWGHLGDMIQQLDIVADIVKRSEEEAKGKEKQRQQQQQQQKKKKKKRHTDIDLHTDMDTDADDTGTDTDDNAADAGLEKHLTEPSVASI
;
A
#
# COMPACT_ATOMS: atom_id res chain seq x y z
N MET A 1 10.33 47.38 16.47
CA MET A 1 10.40 46.13 17.24
C MET A 1 9.23 45.25 16.83
N LEU A 2 9.50 44.14 16.14
CA LEU A 2 8.61 42.97 16.03
C LEU A 2 9.53 41.81 15.59
N GLN A 3 9.98 41.03 16.57
CA GLN A 3 10.77 39.82 16.37
C GLN A 3 9.79 38.65 16.27
N SER A 4 9.84 37.88 15.17
CA SER A 4 9.26 36.54 15.15
C SER A 4 10.39 35.53 15.01
N LEU A 5 10.52 34.67 16.02
CA LEU A 5 11.41 33.52 16.03
C LEU A 5 10.83 32.45 15.10
N ARG A 6 11.48 32.22 13.97
CA ARG A 6 11.48 30.90 13.31
C ARG A 6 12.91 30.45 13.11
N ARG A 7 13.33 29.56 14.01
CA ARG A 7 14.54 28.75 13.92
C ARG A 7 14.38 27.80 12.72
N ALA A 8 15.10 28.09 11.64
CA ALA A 8 15.41 27.14 10.57
C ALA A 8 16.94 27.19 10.36
N PRO A 9 17.68 26.07 10.36
CA PRO A 9 19.12 26.08 10.17
C PRO A 9 19.44 25.87 8.69
N HIS A 10 19.04 26.80 7.83
CA HIS A 10 19.43 26.78 6.42
C HIS A 10 20.12 28.10 6.07
N ALA A 11 21.34 27.96 5.54
CA ALA A 11 22.30 28.96 5.07
C ALA A 11 21.83 30.42 5.04
N ARG A 12 22.52 31.28 5.81
CA ARG A 12 22.40 32.73 5.75
C ARG A 12 23.22 33.24 4.56
N TYR A 13 22.58 33.56 3.44
CA TYR A 13 23.19 34.43 2.45
C TYR A 13 22.71 35.87 2.67
N TRP A 14 23.62 36.82 2.53
CA TRP A 14 23.31 38.25 2.57
C TRP A 14 22.93 38.69 1.16
N ILE A 15 21.77 39.31 1.01
CA ILE A 15 21.42 40.05 -0.20
C ILE A 15 22.04 41.44 -0.03
N VAL A 16 23.02 41.78 -0.87
CA VAL A 16 23.53 43.15 -0.95
C VAL A 16 22.54 43.95 -1.80
N GLU A 17 21.68 44.73 -1.13
CA GLU A 17 20.89 45.76 -1.81
C GLU A 17 21.84 46.85 -2.33
N VAL A 18 22.00 46.90 -3.66
CA VAL A 18 22.67 48.03 -4.29
C VAL A 18 21.74 49.24 -4.20
N VAL A 19 22.02 50.09 -3.22
CA VAL A 19 21.32 51.36 -2.99
C VAL A 19 21.42 52.22 -4.25
N ARG A 20 20.32 52.31 -5.01
CA ARG A 20 20.16 53.38 -6.00
C ARG A 20 19.92 54.68 -5.24
N THR A 21 20.99 55.45 -5.08
CA THR A 21 21.00 56.80 -4.49
C THR A 21 19.98 57.70 -5.20
N ARG A 22 18.83 57.93 -4.57
CA ARG A 22 17.96 59.08 -4.88
C ARG A 22 18.50 60.30 -4.14
N ARG A 23 19.06 61.27 -4.87
CA ARG A 23 19.29 62.61 -4.34
C ARG A 23 18.27 63.58 -4.94
N SER A 24 17.25 63.83 -4.12
CA SER A 24 16.39 65.01 -3.93
C SER A 24 16.48 66.19 -4.93
N ARG A 25 15.30 66.64 -5.40
CA ARG A 25 14.71 67.99 -5.21
C ARG A 25 13.43 68.10 -6.08
N ARG A 26 12.23 68.13 -5.50
CA ARG A 26 11.46 69.32 -5.05
C ARG A 26 11.15 70.29 -6.20
N GLY A 27 9.88 70.33 -6.65
CA GLY A 27 9.36 71.42 -7.49
C GLY A 27 8.19 71.06 -8.40
N SER A 28 6.98 71.34 -7.92
CA SER A 28 5.83 71.94 -8.62
C SER A 28 5.50 71.63 -10.11
N SER A 29 4.24 71.19 -10.27
CA SER A 29 3.23 71.74 -11.20
C SER A 29 3.20 71.32 -12.67
N ARG A 30 2.04 70.72 -12.99
CA ARG A 30 1.12 71.03 -14.11
C ARG A 30 1.39 70.47 -15.52
N SER A 31 0.30 69.87 -16.03
CA SER A 31 -0.19 69.87 -17.42
C SER A 31 0.26 68.76 -18.38
N SER A 32 -0.62 67.75 -18.48
CA SER A 32 -1.40 67.34 -19.67
C SER A 32 -0.77 67.24 -21.07
N SER A 33 -1.14 66.12 -21.71
CA SER A 33 -1.35 65.93 -23.16
C SER A 33 -0.07 65.84 -23.99
N SER A 34 0.09 65.03 -25.04
CA SER A 34 -0.63 63.93 -25.66
C SER A 34 0.21 63.56 -26.90
N SER A 35 0.32 62.28 -27.20
CA SER A 35 0.46 61.70 -28.55
C SER A 35 1.76 61.89 -29.36
N ASN A 36 2.31 60.73 -29.76
CA ASN A 36 2.95 60.35 -31.04
C ASN A 36 4.17 61.17 -31.53
N SER A 37 5.23 60.60 -32.12
CA SER A 37 5.44 59.33 -32.81
C SER A 37 6.95 59.13 -33.08
N ASN A 38 7.34 57.87 -33.24
CA ASN A 38 8.44 57.29 -34.04
C ASN A 38 9.82 58.00 -34.11
N SER A 39 10.88 57.26 -33.74
CA SER A 39 11.91 56.77 -34.69
C SER A 39 12.94 55.89 -33.96
N THR A 40 12.98 54.63 -34.41
CA THR A 40 14.15 53.78 -34.70
C THR A 40 15.51 54.28 -34.22
N GLU A 41 16.19 53.50 -33.35
CA GLU A 41 17.44 52.82 -33.70
C GLU A 41 18.04 52.03 -32.51
N GLY A 42 18.49 50.81 -32.80
CA GLY A 42 19.60 50.15 -32.13
C GLY A 42 19.34 49.39 -30.83
N PHE A 43 18.81 48.16 -30.89
CA PHE A 43 19.09 47.11 -29.87
C PHE A 43 18.79 45.70 -30.39
N GLY A 44 19.21 45.37 -31.61
CA GLY A 44 18.98 44.07 -32.25
C GLY A 44 20.17 43.12 -32.15
N ALA A 45 20.65 42.79 -30.95
CA ALA A 45 21.65 41.71 -30.77
C ALA A 45 21.70 41.10 -29.35
N ALA A 46 21.22 41.80 -28.32
CA ALA A 46 21.28 41.32 -26.93
C ALA A 46 20.21 40.25 -26.60
N THR A 47 19.07 40.27 -27.28
CA THR A 47 17.93 39.36 -27.00
C THR A 47 18.23 37.90 -27.36
N GLY A 48 19.09 37.64 -28.35
CA GLY A 48 19.48 36.29 -28.75
C GLY A 48 20.47 35.63 -27.78
N ALA A 49 21.43 36.41 -27.27
CA ALA A 49 22.43 35.94 -26.31
C ALA A 49 21.81 35.63 -24.93
N ASP A 50 20.90 36.50 -24.47
CA ASP A 50 20.17 36.28 -23.21
C ASP A 50 19.21 35.08 -23.28
N ALA A 51 18.56 34.85 -24.43
CA ALA A 51 17.73 33.67 -24.63
C ALA A 51 18.55 32.36 -24.64
N GLY A 52 19.78 32.41 -25.14
CA GLY A 52 20.74 31.29 -25.09
C GLY A 52 21.19 30.98 -23.66
N LEU A 53 21.54 32.02 -22.89
CA LEU A 53 21.94 31.89 -21.49
C LEU A 53 20.81 31.32 -20.62
N LEU A 54 19.57 31.79 -20.80
CA LEU A 54 18.41 31.27 -20.07
C LEU A 54 18.12 29.79 -20.36
N LYS A 55 18.33 29.33 -21.59
CA LYS A 55 18.21 27.90 -21.93
C LYS A 55 19.29 27.06 -21.24
N LEU A 56 20.52 27.57 -21.18
CA LEU A 56 21.63 26.94 -20.45
C LEU A 56 21.35 26.87 -18.95
N VAL A 57 20.89 27.96 -18.34
CA VAL A 57 20.52 28.00 -16.90
C VAL A 57 19.44 26.98 -16.59
N ARG A 58 18.34 26.92 -17.37
CA ARG A 58 17.28 25.92 -17.17
C ARG A 58 17.77 24.49 -17.32
N ARG A 59 18.71 24.25 -18.25
CA ARG A 59 19.33 22.94 -18.41
C ARG A 59 20.18 22.58 -17.20
N CYS A 60 21.02 23.50 -16.72
CA CYS A 60 21.82 23.31 -15.51
C CYS A 60 20.95 23.12 -14.26
N GLU A 61 19.85 23.87 -14.12
CA GLU A 61 18.87 23.69 -13.04
C GLU A 61 18.20 22.32 -13.10
N LYS A 62 17.86 21.85 -14.30
CA LYS A 62 17.31 20.51 -14.52
C LYS A 62 18.33 19.42 -14.15
N GLU A 63 19.57 19.55 -14.62
CA GLU A 63 20.66 18.61 -14.31
C GLU A 63 21.01 18.62 -12.81
N LEU A 64 21.01 19.79 -12.16
CA LEU A 64 21.16 19.92 -10.71
C LEU A 64 19.98 19.28 -9.96
N GLY A 65 18.76 19.45 -10.47
CA GLY A 65 17.56 18.82 -9.95
C GLY A 65 17.60 17.29 -10.06
N GLU A 66 18.02 16.77 -11.21
CA GLU A 66 18.21 15.34 -11.47
C GLU A 66 19.32 14.76 -10.57
N ALA A 67 20.46 15.44 -10.45
CA ALA A 67 21.54 15.04 -9.56
C ALA A 67 21.15 15.11 -8.07
N ALA A 68 20.34 16.10 -7.68
CA ALA A 68 19.78 16.17 -6.32
C ALA A 68 18.77 15.06 -6.07
N ALA A 69 17.93 14.71 -7.05
CA ALA A 69 17.00 13.60 -6.97
C ALA A 69 17.74 12.25 -6.89
N GLU A 70 18.82 12.08 -7.66
CA GLU A 70 19.66 10.88 -7.61
C GLU A 70 20.36 10.74 -6.25
N ARG A 71 20.88 11.84 -5.69
CA ARG A 71 21.43 11.86 -4.32
C ARG A 71 20.38 11.48 -3.28
N ARG A 72 19.15 11.99 -3.39
CA ARG A 72 18.06 11.63 -2.47
C ARG A 72 17.63 10.17 -2.60
N ARG A 73 17.70 9.61 -3.81
CA ARG A 73 17.34 8.22 -4.13
C ARG A 73 18.32 7.21 -3.53
N LYS A 74 19.60 7.58 -3.41
CA LYS A 74 20.62 6.74 -2.77
C LYS A 74 20.66 6.98 -1.26
N VAL A 75 21.03 5.96 -0.49
CA VAL A 75 21.36 6.14 0.94
C VAL A 75 22.66 6.92 1.04
N GLU A 76 22.60 8.06 1.71
CA GLU A 76 23.75 8.94 1.89
C GLU A 76 24.82 8.26 2.75
N ALA A 77 26.08 8.63 2.50
CA ALA A 77 27.22 8.19 3.30
C ALA A 77 27.01 8.51 4.78
N PRO A 78 27.68 7.81 5.72
CA PRO A 78 27.55 8.09 7.14
C PRO A 78 27.79 9.58 7.44
N GLY A 79 26.77 10.25 7.99
CA GLY A 79 26.76 11.71 8.21
C GLY A 79 25.40 12.41 8.09
N GLY A 80 24.33 11.71 7.65
CA GLY A 80 22.97 12.26 7.60
C GLY A 80 22.23 12.30 8.95
N VAL A 81 21.10 13.03 8.99
CA VAL A 81 20.25 13.28 10.19
C VAL A 81 19.79 11.99 10.89
N ASP A 82 19.72 10.86 10.17
CA ASP A 82 19.32 9.55 10.71
C ASP A 82 20.39 8.87 11.61
N GLN A 83 21.53 9.51 11.84
CA GLN A 83 22.67 8.99 12.62
C GLN A 83 22.57 9.26 14.13
N GLU A 84 21.55 9.96 14.62
CA GLU A 84 21.54 10.40 16.03
C GLU A 84 21.35 9.25 17.03
N SER A 85 20.79 8.12 16.61
CA SER A 85 20.63 6.94 17.47
C SER A 85 21.96 6.19 17.64
N ARG A 86 22.42 6.07 18.89
CA ARG A 86 23.57 5.23 19.27
C ARG A 86 23.47 3.80 18.75
N TRP A 87 22.25 3.24 18.69
CA TRP A 87 22.03 1.90 18.16
C TRP A 87 22.25 1.83 16.64
N VAL A 88 21.80 2.83 15.89
CA VAL A 88 22.01 2.91 14.43
C VAL A 88 23.49 3.05 14.10
N GLN A 89 24.23 3.83 14.90
CA GLN A 89 25.69 3.94 14.80
C GLN A 89 26.38 2.61 15.09
N PHE A 90 25.99 1.92 16.18
CA PHE A 90 26.55 0.61 16.54
C PHE A 90 26.35 -0.43 15.44
N MET A 91 25.14 -0.50 14.87
CA MET A 91 24.80 -1.44 13.80
C MET A 91 25.37 -1.06 12.43
N LYS A 92 25.96 0.14 12.29
CA LYS A 92 26.60 0.64 11.05
C LYS A 92 25.71 0.56 9.81
N TRP A 93 24.39 0.69 9.97
CA TRP A 93 23.42 0.58 8.87
C TRP A 93 23.73 1.52 7.70
N ALA A 94 24.15 2.75 8.00
CA ALA A 94 24.52 3.72 6.98
C ALA A 94 25.70 3.26 6.13
N SER A 95 26.68 2.58 6.72
CA SER A 95 27.81 2.01 5.98
C SER A 95 27.39 0.82 5.12
N HIS A 96 26.51 -0.05 5.63
CA HIS A 96 26.04 -1.23 4.91
C HIS A 96 25.15 -0.89 3.70
N LEU A 97 24.33 0.15 3.84
CA LEU A 97 23.38 0.56 2.81
C LEU A 97 23.89 1.72 1.94
N GLN A 98 25.10 2.22 2.19
CA GLN A 98 25.67 3.37 1.47
C GLN A 98 25.60 3.16 -0.05
N GLY A 99 25.06 4.16 -0.77
CA GLY A 99 24.96 4.14 -2.22
C GLY A 99 23.90 3.20 -2.79
N LYS A 100 23.16 2.47 -1.96
CA LYS A 100 22.04 1.61 -2.39
C LYS A 100 20.80 2.46 -2.66
N ASP A 101 19.95 1.98 -3.57
CA ASP A 101 18.72 2.67 -3.97
C ASP A 101 17.61 2.44 -2.92
N LYS A 102 17.20 3.53 -2.25
CA LYS A 102 16.13 3.52 -1.24
C LYS A 102 14.81 3.00 -1.81
N LEU A 103 14.49 3.32 -3.07
CA LEU A 103 13.25 2.90 -3.70
C LEU A 103 13.24 1.39 -3.93
N LYS A 104 14.35 0.80 -4.38
CA LYS A 104 14.47 -0.65 -4.54
C LYS A 104 14.36 -1.38 -3.21
N LEU A 105 15.02 -0.87 -2.17
CA LEU A 105 14.90 -1.42 -0.81
C LEU A 105 13.46 -1.35 -0.30
N TYR A 106 12.81 -0.20 -0.46
CA TYR A 106 11.43 -0.01 -0.06
C TYR A 106 10.48 -0.96 -0.80
N GLN A 107 10.55 -1.01 -2.14
CA GLN A 107 9.74 -1.90 -2.98
C GLN A 107 9.92 -3.37 -2.60
N ALA A 108 11.16 -3.80 -2.36
CA ALA A 108 11.44 -5.16 -1.94
C ALA A 108 10.86 -5.47 -0.55
N SER A 109 10.72 -4.48 0.34
CA SER A 109 10.21 -4.64 1.70
C SER A 109 8.68 -4.58 1.86
N LEU A 110 7.94 -4.31 0.77
CA LEU A 110 6.48 -4.16 0.84
C LEU A 110 5.79 -5.46 1.30
N SER A 111 4.71 -5.35 2.07
CA SER A 111 3.85 -6.51 2.33
C SER A 111 3.22 -7.05 1.03
N PRO A 112 2.77 -8.31 0.98
CA PRO A 112 2.05 -8.84 -0.16
C PRO A 112 0.80 -8.00 -0.46
N VAL A 113 0.47 -7.82 -1.73
CA VAL A 113 -0.77 -7.15 -2.16
C VAL A 113 -1.96 -8.05 -1.82
N PRO A 114 -2.99 -7.56 -1.13
CA PRO A 114 -4.17 -8.36 -0.81
C PRO A 114 -4.94 -8.75 -2.10
N ARG A 115 -5.65 -9.88 -2.07
CA ARG A 115 -6.44 -10.37 -3.21
C ARG A 115 -7.40 -9.31 -3.78
N SER A 116 -8.02 -8.50 -2.93
CA SER A 116 -8.92 -7.41 -3.34
C SER A 116 -8.25 -6.36 -4.24
N SER A 117 -6.94 -6.18 -4.10
CA SER A 117 -6.16 -5.21 -4.87
C SER A 117 -5.28 -5.87 -5.94
N GLU A 118 -5.40 -7.18 -6.15
CA GLU A 118 -4.58 -7.96 -7.10
C GLU A 118 -4.81 -7.53 -8.55
N GLN A 119 -5.97 -6.95 -8.87
CA GLN A 119 -6.27 -6.35 -10.18
C GLN A 119 -5.32 -5.20 -10.55
N ARG A 120 -4.65 -4.57 -9.57
CA ARG A 120 -3.63 -3.55 -9.81
C ARG A 120 -2.35 -4.13 -10.42
N LEU A 121 -2.16 -5.44 -10.33
CA LEU A 121 -1.05 -6.15 -10.95
C LEU A 121 -1.45 -6.52 -12.38
N TRP A 122 -0.77 -5.91 -13.34
CA TRP A 122 -1.09 -6.07 -14.76
C TRP A 122 -0.57 -7.39 -15.33
N ARG A 123 0.66 -7.77 -15.00
CA ARG A 123 1.28 -9.00 -15.53
C ARG A 123 0.88 -10.21 -14.69
N GLN A 124 0.71 -11.34 -15.37
CA GLN A 124 0.40 -12.59 -14.71
C GLN A 124 1.54 -13.05 -13.79
N GLU A 125 2.79 -12.89 -14.21
CA GLU A 125 3.98 -13.18 -13.41
C GLU A 125 3.99 -12.40 -12.09
N ASP A 126 3.60 -11.12 -12.12
CA ASP A 126 3.52 -10.28 -10.92
C ASP A 126 2.41 -10.78 -9.97
N ARG A 127 1.29 -11.28 -10.51
CA ARG A 127 0.21 -11.90 -9.71
C ARG A 127 0.65 -13.22 -9.11
N ASP A 128 1.31 -14.08 -9.87
CA ASP A 128 1.80 -15.37 -9.41
C ASP A 128 2.88 -15.19 -8.32
N ALA A 129 3.81 -14.23 -8.53
CA ALA A 129 4.77 -13.84 -7.51
C ALA A 129 4.07 -13.30 -6.25
N ASN A 130 3.06 -12.45 -6.40
CA ASN A 130 2.30 -11.93 -5.27
C ASN A 130 1.51 -13.04 -4.54
N ALA A 131 0.97 -14.03 -5.25
CA ALA A 131 0.29 -15.18 -4.67
C ALA A 131 1.23 -15.99 -3.79
N ARG A 132 2.47 -16.26 -4.23
CA ARG A 132 3.51 -16.90 -3.41
C ARG A 132 3.79 -16.12 -2.13
N LEU A 133 3.94 -14.80 -2.25
CA LEU A 133 4.18 -13.93 -1.09
C LEU A 133 3.01 -13.95 -0.09
N ARG A 134 1.75 -14.04 -0.57
CA ARG A 134 0.57 -14.21 0.30
C ARG A 134 0.62 -15.54 1.05
N VAL A 135 0.91 -16.64 0.36
CA VAL A 135 1.04 -17.97 0.97
C VAL A 135 2.15 -17.99 2.03
N LEU A 136 3.29 -17.36 1.75
CA LEU A 136 4.39 -17.21 2.70
C LEU A 136 3.95 -16.45 3.95
N ALA A 137 3.34 -15.28 3.77
CA ALA A 137 2.85 -14.45 4.87
C ALA A 137 1.81 -15.17 5.73
N GLU A 138 0.86 -15.86 5.11
CA GLU A 138 -0.15 -16.67 5.81
C GLU A 138 0.49 -17.84 6.56
N SER A 139 1.47 -18.50 5.95
CA SER A 139 2.19 -19.62 6.59
C SER A 139 3.00 -19.16 7.79
N PHE A 140 3.71 -18.03 7.67
CA PHE A 140 4.43 -17.43 8.80
C PHE A 140 3.49 -17.08 9.94
N ARG A 141 2.38 -16.38 9.65
CA ARG A 141 1.37 -16.03 10.67
C ARG A 141 0.79 -17.27 11.35
N ARG A 142 0.53 -18.33 10.59
CA ARG A 142 0.02 -19.61 11.11
C ARG A 142 1.03 -20.30 12.01
N GLU A 143 2.31 -20.37 11.64
CA GLU A 143 3.35 -20.96 12.50
C GLU A 143 3.58 -20.13 13.76
N LEU A 144 3.58 -18.79 13.64
CA LEU A 144 3.68 -17.90 14.80
C LEU A 144 2.51 -18.13 15.77
N ALA A 145 1.28 -18.18 15.26
CA ALA A 145 0.10 -18.46 16.07
C ALA A 145 0.18 -19.83 16.76
N ARG A 146 0.59 -20.89 16.03
CA ARG A 146 0.79 -22.23 16.61
C ARG A 146 1.86 -22.25 17.69
N GLY A 147 2.98 -21.54 17.49
CA GLY A 147 4.04 -21.44 18.47
C GLY A 147 3.56 -20.76 19.76
N LEU A 148 2.79 -19.69 19.63
CA LEU A 148 2.20 -18.98 20.77
C LEU A 148 1.18 -19.83 21.51
N GLU A 149 0.31 -20.53 20.79
CA GLU A 149 -0.68 -21.44 21.41
C GLU A 149 0.00 -22.62 22.13
N ARG A 150 1.08 -23.17 21.56
CA ARG A 150 1.85 -24.23 22.23
C ARG A 150 2.53 -23.71 23.49
N LEU A 151 3.03 -22.47 23.48
CA LEU A 151 3.68 -21.88 24.64
C LEU A 151 2.74 -21.85 25.85
N ASP A 152 1.46 -21.56 25.63
CA ASP A 152 0.42 -21.54 26.67
C ASP A 152 0.11 -22.96 27.24
N ARG A 153 0.56 -24.03 26.57
CA ARG A 153 0.39 -25.43 27.00
C ARG A 153 1.64 -26.04 27.64
N VAL A 154 2.78 -25.34 27.63
CA VAL A 154 4.03 -25.84 28.20
C VAL A 154 3.95 -25.73 29.74
N PRO A 155 4.34 -26.77 30.49
CA PRO A 155 4.37 -26.71 31.96
C PRO A 155 5.25 -25.57 32.50
N ASP A 156 4.80 -24.95 33.58
CA ASP A 156 5.47 -23.81 34.21
C ASP A 156 6.90 -24.14 34.63
N GLU A 157 7.21 -25.37 35.02
CA GLU A 157 8.58 -25.77 35.35
C GLU A 157 9.51 -25.57 34.15
N THR A 158 9.08 -26.03 32.98
CA THR A 158 9.86 -25.92 31.73
C THR A 158 10.00 -24.46 31.31
N LEU A 159 8.94 -23.67 31.45
CA LEU A 159 8.97 -22.24 31.15
C LEU A 159 9.90 -21.46 32.09
N LYS A 160 9.99 -21.85 33.38
CA LYS A 160 10.95 -21.26 34.32
C LYS A 160 12.39 -21.58 33.94
N TRP A 161 12.67 -22.79 33.47
CA TRP A 161 13.98 -23.14 32.92
C TRP A 161 14.31 -22.34 31.66
N LEU A 162 13.38 -22.24 30.70
CA LEU A 162 13.57 -21.46 29.47
C LEU A 162 13.78 -19.97 29.72
N GLY A 163 13.15 -19.44 30.76
CA GLY A 163 13.28 -18.03 31.15
C GLY A 163 14.59 -17.69 31.85
N SER A 164 15.36 -18.70 32.28
CA SER A 164 16.62 -18.50 32.97
C SER A 164 17.78 -18.28 31.99
N ILE A 165 18.68 -17.38 32.37
CA ILE A 165 19.96 -17.20 31.67
C ILE A 165 20.96 -18.28 32.12
N ASP A 166 20.79 -18.81 33.33
CA ASP A 166 21.66 -19.83 33.93
C ASP A 166 21.07 -21.21 33.70
N SER A 167 21.83 -22.09 33.05
CA SER A 167 21.46 -23.49 32.79
C SER A 167 21.26 -24.33 34.05
N THR A 168 21.73 -23.87 35.21
CA THR A 168 21.70 -24.63 36.47
C THR A 168 20.60 -24.19 37.43
N LYS A 169 19.95 -23.04 37.18
CA LYS A 169 18.94 -22.47 38.07
C LYS A 169 17.71 -22.03 37.30
N PRO A 170 16.49 -22.42 37.70
CA PRO A 170 15.27 -21.93 37.05
C PRO A 170 14.99 -20.47 37.41
N SER A 171 14.35 -19.74 36.49
CA SER A 171 13.83 -18.39 36.74
C SER A 171 12.66 -18.43 37.73
N THR A 172 12.50 -17.38 38.54
CA THR A 172 11.33 -17.23 39.43
C THR A 172 10.03 -17.10 38.66
N LYS A 173 10.06 -16.39 37.51
CA LYS A 173 8.89 -16.17 36.66
C LYS A 173 8.98 -17.08 35.43
N PRO A 174 7.91 -17.83 35.09
CA PRO A 174 7.83 -18.57 33.84
C PRO A 174 8.11 -17.67 32.63
N PHE A 175 8.84 -18.19 31.65
CA PHE A 175 8.93 -17.56 30.35
C PHE A 175 7.52 -17.46 29.74
N GLY A 176 7.20 -16.30 29.19
CA GLY A 176 5.90 -16.06 28.60
C GLY A 176 5.93 -14.87 27.65
N ARG A 177 4.76 -14.46 27.20
CA ARG A 177 4.59 -13.29 26.33
C ARG A 177 4.95 -12.02 27.11
N LYS A 178 6.20 -11.56 26.94
CA LYS A 178 6.70 -10.34 27.61
C LYS A 178 6.19 -9.04 26.99
N GLN A 179 5.61 -9.11 25.79
CA GLN A 179 5.21 -7.94 25.01
C GLN A 179 3.68 -7.83 24.89
N GLN A 180 3.19 -6.59 24.88
CA GLN A 180 1.79 -6.30 24.59
C GLN A 180 1.40 -6.82 23.19
N ALA A 181 0.13 -7.20 23.01
CA ALA A 181 -0.37 -7.76 21.75
C ALA A 181 -0.09 -6.84 20.54
N GLU A 182 -0.17 -5.53 20.71
CA GLU A 182 0.15 -4.55 19.67
C GLU A 182 1.63 -4.59 19.26
N SER A 183 2.54 -4.75 20.22
CA SER A 183 3.97 -4.89 19.94
C SER A 183 4.24 -6.18 19.18
N MET A 184 3.62 -7.29 19.60
CA MET A 184 3.73 -8.56 18.89
C MET A 184 3.23 -8.46 17.44
N GLN A 185 2.09 -7.81 17.21
CA GLN A 185 1.58 -7.58 15.86
C GLN A 185 2.57 -6.77 15.02
N ARG A 186 3.12 -5.68 15.58
CA ARG A 186 4.09 -4.83 14.88
C ARG A 186 5.35 -5.61 14.48
N TYR A 187 5.94 -6.36 15.41
CA TYR A 187 7.14 -7.16 15.11
C TYR A 187 6.84 -8.33 14.17
N SER A 188 5.68 -8.97 14.27
CA SER A 188 5.28 -9.99 13.30
C SER A 188 5.15 -9.42 11.88
N GLY A 189 4.64 -8.18 11.75
CA GLY A 189 4.57 -7.49 10.47
C GLY A 189 5.95 -7.17 9.90
N TYR A 190 6.92 -6.82 10.75
CA TYR A 190 8.31 -6.62 10.31
C TYR A 190 8.94 -7.93 9.81
N TRP A 191 8.72 -9.04 10.51
CA TRP A 191 9.21 -10.35 10.08
C TRP A 191 8.54 -10.81 8.77
N GLU A 192 7.23 -10.62 8.63
CA GLU A 192 6.52 -10.93 7.38
C GLU A 192 7.13 -10.17 6.19
N ARG A 193 7.36 -8.86 6.35
CA ARG A 193 7.99 -8.00 5.33
C ARG A 193 9.41 -8.44 5.03
N PHE A 194 10.17 -8.82 6.05
CA PHE A 194 11.53 -9.31 5.89
C PHE A 194 11.57 -10.63 5.09
N LEU A 195 10.66 -11.57 5.36
CA LEU A 195 10.57 -12.82 4.59
C LEU A 195 10.17 -12.55 3.14
N CYS A 196 9.19 -11.66 2.91
CA CYS A 196 8.81 -11.25 1.56
C CYS A 196 9.97 -10.58 0.82
N TYR A 197 10.75 -9.78 1.54
CA TYR A 197 11.97 -9.16 1.02
C TYR A 197 12.98 -10.20 0.56
N CYS A 198 13.29 -11.22 1.38
CA CYS A 198 14.19 -12.31 1.01
C CYS A 198 13.74 -13.02 -0.28
N VAL A 199 12.45 -13.34 -0.39
CA VAL A 199 11.90 -13.99 -1.60
C VAL A 199 12.00 -13.09 -2.83
N ARG A 200 11.77 -11.77 -2.70
CA ARG A 200 11.86 -10.84 -3.84
C ARG A 200 13.27 -10.64 -4.36
N ILE A 201 14.28 -10.71 -3.49
CA ILE A 201 15.68 -10.55 -3.90
C ILE A 201 16.33 -11.86 -4.35
N PHE A 202 15.70 -13.01 -4.09
CA PHE A 202 16.23 -14.32 -4.48
C PHE A 202 16.55 -14.44 -5.98
N PRO A 203 15.70 -13.99 -6.92
CA PRO A 203 16.00 -14.07 -8.35
C PRO A 203 17.25 -13.28 -8.78
N LEU A 204 17.75 -12.35 -7.97
CA LEU A 204 18.96 -11.58 -8.25
C LEU A 204 20.25 -12.41 -8.04
N GLY A 205 20.15 -13.56 -7.39
CA GLY A 205 21.32 -14.33 -6.94
C GLY A 205 22.03 -13.68 -5.74
N GLN A 206 22.95 -14.43 -5.12
CA GLN A 206 23.72 -13.95 -3.97
C GLN A 206 24.54 -12.68 -4.31
N ALA A 207 25.22 -12.68 -5.46
CA ALA A 207 26.03 -11.55 -5.91
C ALA A 207 25.16 -10.31 -6.21
N GLY A 208 23.99 -10.50 -6.82
CA GLY A 208 23.03 -9.43 -7.09
C GLY A 208 22.44 -8.84 -5.81
N ALA A 209 22.06 -9.68 -4.84
CA ALA A 209 21.58 -9.25 -3.53
C ALA A 209 22.63 -8.40 -2.78
N GLN A 210 23.91 -8.80 -2.81
CA GLN A 210 24.98 -8.00 -2.22
C GLN A 210 25.18 -6.67 -2.96
N LYS A 211 25.18 -6.70 -4.29
CA LYS A 211 25.41 -5.51 -5.12
C LYS A 211 24.29 -4.49 -5.01
N GLU A 212 23.03 -4.92 -5.12
CA GLU A 212 21.86 -4.03 -5.18
C GLU A 212 21.32 -3.67 -3.80
N HIS A 213 21.40 -4.60 -2.85
CA HIS A 213 20.78 -4.44 -1.53
C HIS A 213 21.77 -4.44 -0.36
N GLY A 214 23.03 -4.83 -0.57
CA GLY A 214 24.04 -4.87 0.50
C GLY A 214 23.87 -6.03 1.47
N VAL A 215 23.00 -7.00 1.14
CA VAL A 215 22.74 -8.18 1.99
C VAL A 215 23.61 -9.34 1.53
N ARG A 216 24.18 -10.07 2.50
CA ARG A 216 24.93 -11.30 2.27
C ARG A 216 24.20 -12.46 2.93
N PHE A 217 24.09 -13.55 2.19
CA PHE A 217 23.61 -14.82 2.69
C PHE A 217 24.78 -15.80 2.67
N THR A 218 24.81 -16.72 3.63
CA THR A 218 25.66 -17.91 3.51
C THR A 218 25.07 -18.87 2.47
N ASP A 219 25.88 -19.80 1.97
CA ASP A 219 25.40 -20.80 1.01
C ASP A 219 24.26 -21.66 1.60
N GLU A 220 24.35 -22.01 2.88
CA GLU A 220 23.29 -22.72 3.61
C GLU A 220 22.00 -21.90 3.68
N GLN A 221 22.09 -20.61 4.06
CA GLN A 221 20.93 -19.72 4.12
C GLN A 221 20.28 -19.56 2.74
N TRP A 222 21.10 -19.47 1.69
CA TRP A 222 20.60 -19.37 0.32
C TRP A 222 19.94 -20.67 -0.15
N GLY A 223 20.49 -21.82 0.24
CA GLY A 223 19.89 -23.14 0.02
C GLY A 223 18.51 -23.25 0.66
N HIS A 224 18.39 -22.92 1.95
CA HIS A 224 17.10 -22.92 2.65
C HIS A 224 16.07 -21.97 2.04
N LEU A 225 16.51 -20.80 1.55
CA LEU A 225 15.65 -19.87 0.83
C LEU A 225 15.17 -20.48 -0.50
N GLY A 226 16.04 -21.21 -1.21
CA GLY A 226 15.69 -21.97 -2.41
C GLY A 226 14.65 -23.05 -2.12
N ASP A 227 14.87 -23.87 -1.09
CA ASP A 227 13.91 -24.91 -0.67
C ASP A 227 12.54 -24.31 -0.34
N MET A 228 12.53 -23.20 0.40
CA MET A 228 11.29 -22.49 0.74
C MET A 228 10.56 -22.01 -0.52
N ILE A 229 11.27 -21.45 -1.50
CA ILE A 229 10.66 -20.97 -2.74
C ILE A 229 10.08 -22.12 -3.55
N GLN A 230 10.78 -23.25 -3.66
CA GLN A 230 10.25 -24.46 -4.31
C GLN A 230 8.96 -24.94 -3.64
N GLN A 231 8.91 -24.96 -2.31
CA GLN A 231 7.68 -25.30 -1.58
C GLN A 231 6.54 -24.31 -1.86
N LEU A 232 6.85 -23.01 -1.96
CA LEU A 232 5.84 -22.00 -2.31
C LEU A 232 5.30 -22.19 -3.73
N ASP A 233 6.15 -22.58 -4.69
CA ASP A 233 5.73 -22.90 -6.06
C ASP A 233 4.78 -24.11 -6.07
N ILE A 234 5.13 -25.19 -5.36
CA ILE A 234 4.26 -26.38 -5.23
C ILE A 234 2.89 -25.99 -4.65
N VAL A 235 2.87 -25.20 -3.57
CA VAL A 235 1.62 -24.76 -2.95
C VAL A 235 0.82 -23.86 -3.89
N ALA A 236 1.48 -22.95 -4.61
CA ALA A 236 0.82 -22.08 -5.59
C ALA A 236 0.14 -22.90 -6.70
N ASP A 237 0.79 -23.94 -7.20
CA ASP A 237 0.23 -24.85 -8.21
C ASP A 237 -0.98 -25.64 -7.68
N ILE A 238 -0.94 -26.07 -6.41
CA ILE A 238 -2.09 -26.72 -5.75
C ILE A 238 -3.27 -25.75 -5.65
N VAL A 239 -3.02 -24.52 -5.19
CA VAL A 239 -4.07 -23.49 -5.06
C VAL A 239 -4.68 -23.17 -6.43
N LYS A 240 -3.84 -23.01 -7.46
CA LYS A 240 -4.30 -22.71 -8.82
C LYS A 240 -5.21 -23.82 -9.38
N ARG A 241 -4.80 -25.10 -9.25
CA ARG A 241 -5.64 -26.23 -9.65
C ARG A 241 -6.97 -26.25 -8.91
N SER A 242 -6.95 -26.02 -7.59
CA SER A 242 -8.17 -25.95 -6.78
C SER A 242 -9.10 -24.81 -7.22
N GLU A 243 -8.57 -23.64 -7.57
CA GLU A 243 -9.35 -22.51 -8.06
C GLU A 243 -9.97 -22.78 -9.45
N GLU A 244 -9.25 -23.47 -10.33
CA GLU A 244 -9.74 -23.87 -11.66
C GLU A 244 -10.87 -24.90 -11.56
N GLU A 245 -10.74 -25.90 -10.70
CA GLU A 245 -11.80 -26.86 -10.41
C GLU A 245 -13.06 -26.20 -9.84
N ALA A 246 -12.90 -25.25 -8.92
CA ALA A 246 -14.02 -24.50 -8.34
C ALA A 246 -14.75 -23.68 -9.41
N LYS A 247 -14.02 -23.01 -10.32
CA LYS A 247 -14.61 -22.27 -11.45
C LYS A 247 -15.35 -23.20 -12.42
N GLY A 248 -14.82 -24.41 -12.66
CA GLY A 248 -15.48 -25.42 -13.48
C GLY A 248 -16.82 -25.87 -12.90
N LYS A 249 -16.84 -26.20 -11.60
CA LYS A 249 -18.06 -26.59 -10.87
C LYS A 249 -19.10 -25.46 -10.87
N GLU A 250 -18.67 -24.22 -10.67
CA GLU A 250 -19.58 -23.07 -10.67
C GLU A 250 -20.22 -22.83 -12.05
N LYS A 251 -19.44 -22.90 -13.14
CA LYS A 251 -19.98 -22.83 -14.51
C LYS A 251 -21.00 -23.92 -14.79
N GLN A 252 -20.74 -25.16 -14.33
CA GLN A 252 -21.69 -26.27 -14.47
C GLN A 252 -22.99 -26.01 -13.71
N ARG A 253 -22.92 -25.51 -12.46
CA ARG A 253 -24.11 -25.15 -11.67
C ARG A 253 -24.92 -24.05 -12.35
N GLN A 254 -24.27 -23.02 -12.88
CA GLN A 254 -24.95 -21.94 -13.61
C GLN A 254 -25.64 -22.44 -14.88
N GLN A 255 -25.00 -23.34 -15.63
CA GLN A 255 -25.62 -23.96 -16.81
C GLN A 255 -26.83 -24.83 -16.44
N GLN A 256 -26.74 -25.64 -15.38
CA GLN A 256 -27.87 -26.45 -14.90
C GLN A 256 -29.04 -25.57 -14.45
N GLN A 257 -28.79 -24.47 -13.73
CA GLN A 257 -29.82 -23.52 -13.33
C GLN A 257 -30.49 -22.83 -14.53
N GLN A 258 -29.71 -22.44 -15.54
CA GLN A 258 -30.27 -21.86 -16.77
C GLN A 258 -31.14 -22.87 -17.55
N GLN A 259 -30.72 -24.14 -17.62
CA GLN A 259 -31.52 -25.20 -18.25
C GLN A 259 -32.82 -25.47 -17.48
N GLN A 260 -32.78 -25.50 -16.14
CA GLN A 260 -33.97 -25.64 -15.31
C GLN A 260 -34.93 -24.45 -15.45
N LYS A 261 -34.41 -23.22 -15.50
CA LYS A 261 -35.22 -22.02 -15.78
C LYS A 261 -35.88 -22.08 -17.16
N LYS A 262 -35.15 -22.50 -18.21
CA LYS A 262 -35.71 -22.72 -19.55
C LYS A 262 -36.80 -23.79 -19.55
N LYS A 263 -36.60 -24.92 -18.86
CA LYS A 263 -37.61 -25.98 -18.72
C LYS A 263 -38.87 -25.50 -17.99
N LYS A 264 -38.73 -24.72 -16.90
CA LYS A 264 -39.87 -24.13 -16.18
C LYS A 264 -40.63 -23.11 -17.03
N LYS A 265 -39.91 -22.24 -17.75
CA LYS A 265 -40.53 -21.25 -18.66
C LYS A 265 -41.33 -21.92 -19.78
N LYS A 266 -40.77 -22.99 -20.38
CA LYS A 266 -41.47 -23.80 -21.40
C LYS A 266 -42.76 -24.43 -20.85
N ARG A 267 -42.70 -25.00 -19.65
CA ARG A 267 -43.89 -25.58 -18.99
C ARG A 267 -44.99 -24.56 -18.68
N HIS A 268 -44.65 -23.31 -18.39
CA HIS A 268 -45.65 -22.27 -18.16
C HIS A 268 -46.34 -21.83 -19.46
N THR A 269 -45.57 -21.64 -20.54
CA THR A 269 -46.14 -21.33 -21.88
C THR A 269 -46.98 -22.46 -22.46
N ASP A 270 -46.67 -23.73 -22.14
CA ASP A 270 -47.46 -24.88 -22.61
C ASP A 270 -48.78 -25.03 -21.82
N ILE A 271 -48.91 -24.46 -20.62
CA ILE A 271 -50.15 -24.46 -19.82
C ILE A 271 -51.10 -23.32 -20.26
N ASP A 272 -50.57 -22.16 -20.66
CA ASP A 272 -51.39 -21.01 -21.07
C ASP A 272 -51.98 -21.13 -22.49
N LEU A 273 -51.51 -22.08 -23.30
CA LEU A 273 -52.05 -22.36 -24.65
C LEU A 273 -53.24 -23.34 -24.66
N HIS A 274 -53.74 -23.76 -23.49
CA HIS A 274 -54.89 -24.66 -23.38
C HIS A 274 -56.09 -24.09 -22.60
N THR A 275 -56.10 -22.79 -22.28
CA THR A 275 -57.23 -22.14 -21.61
C THR A 275 -57.94 -21.19 -22.57
N ASP A 276 -58.46 -21.71 -23.67
CA ASP A 276 -59.46 -21.03 -24.51
C ASP A 276 -60.47 -22.10 -24.96
N MET A 277 -61.50 -22.31 -24.15
CA MET A 277 -62.79 -22.91 -24.56
C MET A 277 -63.88 -22.53 -23.56
N ASP A 278 -64.63 -21.50 -23.96
CA ASP A 278 -66.05 -21.20 -23.76
C ASP A 278 -66.75 -21.68 -22.49
N THR A 279 -67.29 -20.72 -21.72
CA THR A 279 -68.65 -20.85 -21.17
C THR A 279 -69.28 -19.47 -21.01
N ASP A 280 -70.11 -19.09 -21.99
CA ASP A 280 -71.17 -18.09 -21.79
C ASP A 280 -72.29 -18.73 -20.97
N ALA A 281 -72.68 -18.10 -19.86
CA ALA A 281 -74.00 -18.22 -19.27
C ALA A 281 -74.30 -16.98 -18.41
N ASP A 282 -75.15 -16.14 -18.97
CA ASP A 282 -75.86 -15.04 -18.32
C ASP A 282 -76.84 -15.61 -17.28
N ASP A 283 -76.79 -15.17 -16.02
CA ASP A 283 -77.99 -15.08 -15.17
C ASP A 283 -77.80 -14.10 -14.00
N THR A 284 -78.95 -13.55 -13.66
CA THR A 284 -79.29 -12.29 -13.02
C THR A 284 -79.20 -12.26 -11.49
N GLY A 285 -78.83 -11.09 -10.97
CA GLY A 285 -79.38 -10.42 -9.78
C GLY A 285 -79.31 -11.10 -8.41
N THR A 286 -78.67 -10.45 -7.43
CA THR A 286 -79.37 -9.56 -6.48
C THR A 286 -78.41 -9.06 -5.39
N ASP A 287 -78.69 -7.83 -4.94
CA ASP A 287 -77.94 -7.01 -4.00
C ASP A 287 -77.76 -7.62 -2.60
N THR A 288 -76.68 -7.23 -1.92
CA THR A 288 -76.80 -6.62 -0.59
C THR A 288 -75.53 -5.86 -0.22
N ASP A 289 -75.69 -4.55 -0.04
CA ASP A 289 -74.77 -3.67 0.67
C ASP A 289 -74.54 -4.15 2.11
N ASP A 290 -73.32 -3.95 2.62
CA ASP A 290 -73.10 -3.30 3.92
C ASP A 290 -71.61 -2.95 4.13
N ASN A 291 -71.30 -1.71 3.79
CA ASN A 291 -70.58 -0.71 4.58
C ASN A 291 -69.79 -1.17 5.83
N ALA A 292 -68.49 -0.84 5.91
CA ALA A 292 -67.95 0.14 6.87
C ALA A 292 -66.44 0.01 7.13
N ALA A 293 -65.81 1.20 7.19
CA ALA A 293 -64.71 1.62 8.08
C ALA A 293 -63.33 0.95 7.91
N ASP A 294 -62.33 1.68 7.43
CA ASP A 294 -61.53 2.68 8.19
C ASP A 294 -60.54 2.03 9.18
N ALA A 295 -59.25 2.16 8.87
CA ALA A 295 -58.21 2.62 9.78
C ALA A 295 -56.83 2.34 9.17
N GLY A 296 -56.13 3.41 8.82
CA GLY A 296 -54.68 3.35 8.64
C GLY A 296 -53.97 3.10 9.97
N LEU A 297 -52.72 2.62 9.89
CA LEU A 297 -51.69 2.90 10.89
C LEU A 297 -50.31 2.50 10.35
N GLU A 298 -49.53 3.54 10.03
CA GLU A 298 -48.08 3.54 10.25
C GLU A 298 -47.76 3.08 11.68
N LYS A 299 -46.65 2.35 11.85
CA LYS A 299 -45.73 2.40 13.01
C LYS A 299 -44.55 1.46 12.72
N HIS A 300 -43.38 2.01 12.46
CA HIS A 300 -42.34 2.37 13.45
C HIS A 300 -41.39 1.21 13.79
N LEU A 301 -40.13 1.37 13.32
CA LEU A 301 -38.87 1.19 14.05
C LEU A 301 -38.94 0.45 15.39
N THR A 302 -38.26 -0.69 15.50
CA THR A 302 -37.54 -1.08 16.73
C THR A 302 -36.48 -2.15 16.46
N GLU A 303 -35.23 -1.73 16.27
CA GLU A 303 -34.12 -2.28 17.09
C GLU A 303 -34.05 -1.39 18.37
N PRO A 304 -33.35 -1.75 19.47
CA PRO A 304 -32.43 -2.87 19.71
C PRO A 304 -32.71 -3.63 21.04
N SER A 305 -32.02 -4.75 21.30
CA SER A 305 -31.65 -5.07 22.68
C SER A 305 -30.44 -5.98 22.78
N VAL A 306 -29.53 -5.53 23.63
CA VAL A 306 -28.27 -6.10 24.06
C VAL A 306 -28.52 -6.99 25.28
N ALA A 307 -27.90 -8.17 25.34
CA ALA A 307 -27.52 -8.87 26.57
C ALA A 307 -26.36 -9.82 26.19
N SER A 308 -25.10 -9.56 26.55
CA SER A 308 -24.47 -9.71 27.87
C SER A 308 -24.78 -11.05 28.54
N ILE A 309 -23.87 -12.02 28.33
CA ILE A 309 -23.14 -12.76 29.38
C ILE A 309 -21.70 -12.92 28.89
#